data_AF-A0A6C0QEE7-F1
#
_entry.id   AF-A0A6C0QEE7-F1
#
_cell.length_a   1.000
_cell.length_b   1.000
_cell.length_c   1.000
_cell.angle_alpha   90.00
_cell.angle_beta   90.00
_cell.angle_gamma   90.00
#
_symmetry.space_group_name_H-M   'P 1'
#
loop_
_entity.id
_entity.type
_entity.pdbx_description
1 polymer ?
#
loop_
_entity_poly.entity_id
_entity_poly.type
_entity_poly.pdbx_seq_one_letter_code
_entity_poly.pdbx_strand_id
1 'polypeptide(L)'
;ARPVVLVDSQETGIRLVHTLMACAEAVQQENLKLAEALVKQIGFLAVSQAGAMRKVATYFAEGLARRIYRLYPDKPLDSSFSDILQMHFYETCPYLKFAHFTANQAILEAFEGKKRVHVIDFSMKQGMQWPALMQALALRPGGPPSFRL
;
A
#
# COMPACT_ATOMS: atom_id res chain seq x y z
N ALA A 1 -28.53 -15.82 -21.91
CA ALA A 1 -27.22 -16.14 -22.52
C ALA A 1 -26.16 -15.19 -21.96
N ARG A 2 -25.41 -15.61 -20.92
CA ARG A 2 -24.26 -14.92 -20.33
C ARG A 2 -23.17 -15.81 -19.67
N PRO A 3 -22.99 -17.14 -19.98
CA PRO A 3 -21.96 -17.92 -19.26
C PRO A 3 -20.57 -17.88 -19.93
N VAL A 4 -20.50 -17.83 -21.27
CA VAL A 4 -19.26 -18.07 -22.04
C VAL A 4 -18.20 -16.98 -21.83
N VAL A 5 -18.62 -15.71 -21.72
CA VAL A 5 -17.71 -14.56 -21.55
C VAL A 5 -17.06 -14.52 -20.16
N LEU A 6 -17.74 -15.04 -19.14
CA LEU A 6 -17.22 -15.07 -17.77
C LEU A 6 -16.17 -16.17 -17.56
N VAL A 7 -16.37 -17.34 -18.18
CA VAL A 7 -15.44 -18.48 -18.09
C VAL A 7 -14.11 -18.15 -18.76
N ASP A 8 -14.14 -17.53 -19.95
CA ASP A 8 -12.95 -17.08 -20.68
C ASP A 8 -12.15 -16.02 -19.90
N SER A 9 -12.85 -15.12 -19.19
CA SER A 9 -12.23 -14.11 -18.32
C SER A 9 -11.47 -14.73 -17.15
N GLN A 10 -12.03 -15.76 -16.50
CA GLN A 10 -11.41 -16.44 -15.35
C GLN A 10 -10.18 -17.25 -15.76
N GLU A 11 -10.27 -18.01 -16.86
CA GLU A 11 -9.13 -18.77 -17.40
C GLU A 11 -8.00 -17.82 -17.83
N THR A 12 -8.35 -16.71 -18.48
CA THR A 12 -7.39 -15.67 -18.86
C THR A 12 -6.76 -15.00 -17.64
N GLY A 13 -7.51 -14.84 -16.55
CA GLY A 13 -7.00 -14.35 -15.26
C GLY A 13 -5.98 -15.29 -14.63
N ILE A 14 -6.25 -16.61 -14.61
CA ILE A 14 -5.30 -17.63 -14.12
C ILE A 14 -4.03 -17.62 -14.97
N ARG A 15 -4.18 -17.63 -16.30
CA ARG A 15 -3.04 -17.54 -17.24
C ARG A 15 -2.20 -16.30 -16.98
N LEU A 16 -2.83 -15.15 -16.76
CA LEU A 16 -2.15 -13.90 -16.43
C LEU A 16 -1.28 -14.01 -15.17
N VAL A 17 -1.79 -14.62 -14.10
CA VAL A 17 -0.99 -14.86 -12.87
C VAL A 17 0.21 -15.76 -13.18
N HIS A 18 0.01 -16.85 -13.90
CA HIS A 18 1.12 -17.74 -14.28
C HIS A 18 2.16 -17.04 -15.15
N THR A 19 1.73 -16.22 -16.13
CA THR A 19 2.67 -15.46 -16.97
C THR A 19 3.44 -14.41 -16.15
N LEU A 20 2.80 -13.76 -15.18
CA LEU A 20 3.46 -12.85 -14.23
C LEU A 20 4.55 -13.56 -13.42
N MET A 21 4.25 -14.74 -12.87
CA MET A 21 5.23 -15.53 -12.10
C MET A 21 6.38 -16.00 -12.98
N ALA A 22 6.09 -16.56 -14.16
CA ALA A 22 7.12 -17.01 -15.10
C ALA A 22 8.02 -15.85 -15.58
N CYS A 23 7.44 -14.65 -15.75
CA CYS A 23 8.22 -13.47 -16.12
C CYS A 23 9.17 -13.08 -14.98
N ALA A 24 8.70 -13.08 -13.73
CA ALA A 24 9.54 -12.81 -12.56
C ALA A 24 10.69 -13.82 -12.43
N GLU A 25 10.42 -15.11 -12.65
CA GLU A 25 11.44 -16.17 -12.66
C GLU A 25 12.48 -15.96 -13.78
N ALA A 26 12.03 -15.64 -15.00
CA ALA A 26 12.94 -15.35 -16.11
C ALA A 26 13.82 -14.14 -15.83
N VAL A 27 13.29 -13.09 -15.18
CA VAL A 27 14.08 -11.94 -14.71
C VAL A 27 15.10 -12.35 -13.65
N GLN A 28 14.71 -13.21 -12.70
CA GLN A 28 15.61 -13.69 -11.65
C GLN A 28 16.77 -14.54 -12.22
N GLN A 29 16.50 -15.34 -13.25
CA GLN A 29 17.48 -16.17 -13.95
C GLN A 29 18.30 -15.39 -14.99
N GLU A 30 18.13 -14.07 -15.08
CA GLU A 30 18.75 -13.20 -16.09
C GLU A 30 18.44 -13.61 -17.55
N ASN A 31 17.39 -14.40 -17.77
CA ASN A 31 16.91 -14.75 -19.10
C ASN A 31 16.04 -13.61 -19.66
N LEU A 32 16.69 -12.50 -20.00
CA LEU A 32 16.02 -11.26 -20.41
C LEU A 32 15.22 -11.41 -21.71
N LYS A 33 15.64 -12.30 -22.62
CA LYS A 33 14.89 -12.59 -23.86
C LYS A 33 13.53 -13.20 -23.55
N LEU A 34 13.49 -14.19 -22.66
CA LEU A 34 12.24 -14.81 -22.23
C LEU A 34 11.39 -13.83 -21.42
N ALA A 35 12.01 -13.08 -20.49
CA ALA A 35 11.32 -12.07 -19.70
C ALA A 35 10.65 -10.99 -20.58
N GLU A 36 11.33 -10.53 -21.63
CA GLU A 36 10.78 -9.56 -22.58
C GLU A 36 9.58 -10.11 -23.36
N ALA A 37 9.63 -11.38 -23.77
CA ALA A 37 8.49 -12.03 -24.42
C ALA A 37 7.29 -12.15 -23.47
N LEU A 38 7.53 -12.57 -22.24
CA LEU A 38 6.50 -12.76 -21.23
C LEU A 38 5.87 -11.43 -20.80
N VAL A 39 6.66 -10.35 -20.61
CA VAL A 39 6.12 -9.03 -20.23
C VAL A 39 5.23 -8.43 -21.33
N LYS A 40 5.55 -8.67 -22.61
CA LYS A 40 4.67 -8.30 -23.73
C LYS A 40 3.36 -9.08 -23.68
N GLN A 41 3.42 -10.39 -23.43
CA GLN A 41 2.24 -11.24 -23.30
C GLN A 41 1.33 -10.81 -22.12
N ILE A 42 1.92 -10.48 -20.98
CA ILE A 42 1.21 -9.94 -19.81
C ILE A 42 0.41 -8.70 -20.19
N GLY A 43 0.97 -7.80 -20.99
CA GLY A 43 0.27 -6.60 -21.47
C GLY A 43 -1.03 -6.93 -22.20
N PHE A 44 -1.01 -7.89 -23.13
CA PHE A 44 -2.20 -8.34 -23.84
C PHE A 44 -3.23 -9.00 -22.91
N LEU A 45 -2.77 -9.87 -22.01
CA LEU A 45 -3.63 -10.56 -21.05
C LEU A 45 -4.25 -9.60 -20.04
N ALA A 46 -3.55 -8.54 -19.63
CA ALA A 46 -4.10 -7.54 -18.70
C ALA A 46 -5.24 -6.72 -19.33
N VAL A 47 -5.16 -6.41 -20.63
CA VAL A 47 -6.20 -5.67 -21.36
C VAL A 47 -7.53 -6.44 -21.39
N SER A 48 -7.51 -7.78 -21.43
CA SER A 48 -8.76 -8.56 -21.41
C SER A 48 -9.39 -8.69 -20.02
N GLN A 49 -8.65 -8.40 -18.94
CA GLN A 49 -9.17 -8.45 -17.58
C GLN A 49 -9.99 -7.20 -17.23
N ALA A 50 -10.86 -7.26 -16.22
CA ALA A 50 -11.60 -6.11 -15.70
C ALA A 50 -11.31 -5.88 -14.21
N GLY A 51 -11.64 -4.68 -13.72
CA GLY A 51 -11.61 -4.36 -12.29
C GLY A 51 -10.22 -4.45 -11.66
N ALA A 52 -10.14 -5.06 -10.47
CA ALA A 52 -8.91 -5.14 -9.68
C ALA A 52 -7.80 -5.93 -10.38
N MET A 53 -8.15 -7.01 -11.09
CA MET A 53 -7.17 -7.88 -11.75
C MET A 53 -6.38 -7.13 -12.83
N ARG A 54 -7.06 -6.34 -13.68
CA ARG A 54 -6.40 -5.48 -14.66
C ARG A 54 -5.42 -4.52 -13.98
N LYS A 55 -5.85 -3.84 -12.92
CA LYS A 55 -5.02 -2.86 -12.19
C LYS A 55 -3.75 -3.50 -11.63
N VAL A 56 -3.90 -4.60 -10.90
CA VAL A 56 -2.78 -5.33 -10.30
C VAL A 56 -1.81 -5.78 -11.39
N ALA A 57 -2.30 -6.45 -12.43
CA ALA A 57 -1.46 -6.93 -13.51
C ALA A 57 -0.71 -5.81 -14.24
N THR A 58 -1.36 -4.68 -14.51
CA THR A 58 -0.71 -3.52 -15.14
C THR A 58 0.47 -3.02 -14.31
N TYR A 59 0.30 -2.81 -13.00
CA TYR A 59 1.38 -2.31 -12.15
C TYR A 59 2.51 -3.34 -11.95
N PHE A 60 2.19 -4.63 -11.85
CA PHE A 60 3.23 -5.67 -11.81
C PHE A 60 3.99 -5.77 -13.15
N ALA A 61 3.30 -5.68 -14.28
CA ALA A 61 3.94 -5.66 -15.60
C ALA A 61 4.88 -4.47 -15.75
N GLU A 62 4.47 -3.29 -15.29
CA GLU A 62 5.32 -2.10 -15.27
C GLU A 62 6.56 -2.30 -14.38
N GLY A 63 6.38 -2.85 -13.18
CA GLY A 63 7.50 -3.15 -12.28
C GLY A 63 8.50 -4.16 -12.87
N LEU A 64 8.01 -5.21 -13.52
CA LEU A 64 8.83 -6.19 -14.23
C LEU A 64 9.55 -5.56 -15.42
N ALA A 65 8.85 -4.77 -16.24
CA ALA A 65 9.47 -4.05 -17.35
C ALA A 65 10.58 -3.11 -16.88
N ARG A 66 10.35 -2.34 -15.82
CA ARG A 66 11.38 -1.49 -15.20
C ARG A 66 12.60 -2.30 -14.78
N ARG A 67 12.40 -3.48 -14.21
CA ARG A 67 13.50 -4.38 -13.81
C ARG A 67 14.25 -4.97 -15.01
N ILE A 68 13.54 -5.40 -16.06
CA ILE A 68 14.13 -5.93 -17.30
C ILE A 68 15.02 -4.88 -17.98
N TYR A 69 14.48 -3.66 -18.13
CA TYR A 69 15.16 -2.57 -18.81
C TYR A 69 16.07 -1.75 -17.88
N ARG A 70 16.19 -2.13 -16.61
CA ARG A 70 16.98 -1.43 -15.58
C ARG A 70 16.62 0.07 -15.48
N LEU A 71 15.34 0.37 -15.62
CA LEU A 71 14.78 1.71 -15.49
C LEU A 71 14.48 1.98 -14.02
N TYR A 72 15.29 2.83 -13.40
CA TYR A 72 15.08 3.28 -12.05
C TYR A 72 14.49 4.70 -12.09
N PRO A 73 13.47 5.00 -11.27
CA PRO A 73 12.99 6.37 -11.17
C PRO A 73 14.12 7.27 -10.64
N ASP A 74 14.57 8.22 -11.45
CA ASP A 74 15.63 9.17 -11.07
C ASP A 74 15.17 10.21 -10.04
N LYS A 75 13.86 10.34 -9.84
CA LYS A 75 13.26 11.33 -8.94
C LYS A 75 12.26 10.67 -8.00
N PRO A 76 12.31 10.99 -6.69
CA PRO A 76 11.24 10.60 -5.79
C PRO A 76 9.91 11.21 -6.26
N LEU A 77 8.80 10.56 -5.89
CA LEU A 77 7.47 11.13 -6.06
C LEU A 77 7.44 12.54 -5.42
N ASP A 78 6.75 13.48 -6.04
CA ASP A 78 6.51 14.78 -5.43
C ASP A 78 5.84 14.58 -4.06
N SER A 79 6.43 15.17 -3.01
CA SER A 79 5.96 15.04 -1.64
C SER A 79 4.52 15.54 -1.49
N SER A 80 4.15 16.60 -2.24
CA SER A 80 2.79 17.16 -2.18
C SER A 80 1.74 16.15 -2.63
N PHE A 81 2.04 15.37 -3.68
CA PHE A 81 1.17 14.35 -4.20
C PHE A 81 1.08 13.13 -3.26
N SER A 82 2.19 12.76 -2.63
CA SER A 82 2.23 11.70 -1.62
C SER A 82 1.32 12.02 -0.42
N ASP A 83 1.30 13.28 0.03
CA ASP A 83 0.49 13.71 1.16
C ASP A 83 -1.01 13.62 0.87
N ILE A 84 -1.42 14.06 -0.32
CA ILE A 84 -2.82 13.96 -0.78
C ILE A 84 -3.26 12.50 -0.86
N LEU A 85 -2.43 11.62 -1.43
CA LEU A 85 -2.72 10.19 -1.50
C LEU A 85 -2.84 9.55 -0.11
N GLN A 86 -1.98 9.95 0.83
CA GLN A 86 -2.05 9.48 2.20
C GLN A 86 -3.35 9.92 2.88
N MET A 87 -3.76 11.18 2.69
CA MET A 87 -5.00 11.70 3.24
C MET A 87 -6.22 10.93 2.70
N HIS A 88 -6.30 10.74 1.38
CA HIS A 88 -7.37 9.94 0.78
C HIS A 88 -7.38 8.49 1.25
N PHE A 89 -6.21 7.86 1.42
CA PHE A 89 -6.13 6.51 1.97
C PHE A 89 -6.62 6.47 3.42
N TYR A 90 -6.27 7.46 4.23
CA TYR A 90 -6.75 7.59 5.61
C TYR A 90 -8.28 7.77 5.68
N GLU A 91 -8.85 8.54 4.75
CA GLU A 91 -10.29 8.79 4.70
C GLU A 91 -11.08 7.56 4.26
N THR A 92 -10.61 6.89 3.20
CA THR A 92 -11.35 5.82 2.51
C THR A 92 -11.15 4.43 3.11
N CYS A 93 -10.02 4.18 3.76
CA CYS A 93 -9.65 2.85 4.26
C CYS A 93 -9.49 2.84 5.79
N PRO A 94 -9.90 1.76 6.49
CA PRO A 94 -9.85 1.70 7.94
C PRO A 94 -8.46 1.39 8.49
N TYR A 95 -7.51 0.93 7.66
CA TYR A 95 -6.25 0.35 8.12
C TYR A 95 -5.41 1.30 8.99
N LEU A 96 -5.21 2.54 8.54
CA LEU A 96 -4.43 3.52 9.31
C LEU A 96 -5.17 4.01 10.54
N LYS A 97 -6.49 4.24 10.44
CA LYS A 97 -7.34 4.63 11.59
C LYS A 97 -7.33 3.54 12.66
N PHE A 98 -7.43 2.27 12.27
CA PHE A 98 -7.34 1.12 13.17
C PHE A 98 -5.97 1.08 13.85
N ALA A 99 -4.88 1.16 13.09
CA ALA A 99 -3.53 1.16 13.65
C ALA A 99 -3.32 2.32 14.64
N HIS A 100 -3.75 3.55 14.28
CA HIS A 100 -3.67 4.72 15.16
C HIS A 100 -4.51 4.54 16.43
N PHE A 101 -5.75 4.04 16.31
CA PHE A 101 -6.62 3.81 17.45
C PHE A 101 -6.00 2.79 18.42
N THR A 102 -5.55 1.65 17.89
CA THR A 102 -4.92 0.60 18.70
C THR A 102 -3.63 1.09 19.36
N ALA A 103 -2.78 1.82 18.63
CA ALA A 103 -1.56 2.39 19.20
C ALA A 103 -1.86 3.43 20.29
N ASN A 104 -2.82 4.33 20.03
CA ASN A 104 -3.22 5.34 21.01
C ASN A 104 -3.83 4.71 22.26
N GLN A 105 -4.63 3.65 22.13
CA GLN A 105 -5.17 2.92 23.26
C GLN A 105 -4.07 2.28 24.11
N ALA A 106 -3.09 1.62 23.47
CA ALA A 106 -1.94 1.06 24.17
C ALA A 106 -1.11 2.13 24.89
N ILE A 107 -0.93 3.31 24.28
CA ILE A 107 -0.24 4.44 24.92
C ILE A 107 -1.04 4.95 26.13
N LEU A 108 -2.36 5.12 26.00
CA LEU A 108 -3.21 5.59 27.10
C LEU A 108 -3.13 4.68 28.31
N GLU A 109 -3.21 3.36 28.09
CA GLU A 109 -3.10 2.34 29.14
C GLU A 109 -1.71 2.34 29.77
N ALA A 110 -0.64 2.38 28.97
CA ALA A 110 0.73 2.38 29.48
C ALA A 110 1.06 3.63 30.34
N PHE A 111 0.38 4.75 30.08
CA PHE A 111 0.60 6.01 30.78
C PHE A 111 -0.50 6.37 31.80
N GLU A 112 -1.30 5.40 32.23
CA GLU A 112 -2.28 5.59 33.30
C GLU A 112 -1.63 6.13 34.58
N GLY A 113 -2.22 7.19 35.15
CA GLY A 113 -1.72 7.87 36.35
C GLY A 113 -0.38 8.62 36.19
N LYS A 114 0.26 8.60 35.01
CA LYS A 114 1.55 9.27 34.80
C LYS A 114 1.37 10.76 34.56
N LYS A 115 2.13 11.61 35.23
CA LYS A 115 2.05 13.08 35.05
C LYS A 115 2.75 13.60 33.80
N ARG A 116 3.57 12.78 33.14
CA ARG A 116 4.37 13.13 31.96
C ARG A 116 4.30 12.02 30.93
N VAL A 117 4.08 12.40 29.67
CA VAL A 117 4.03 11.51 28.51
C VAL A 117 4.98 12.07 27.46
N HIS A 118 5.90 11.24 26.96
CA HIS A 118 6.79 11.58 25.85
C HIS A 118 6.68 10.49 24.79
N VAL A 119 6.16 10.86 23.63
CA VAL A 119 6.03 9.96 22.47
C VAL A 119 7.13 10.33 21.48
N ILE A 120 7.72 9.34 20.82
CA ILE A 120 8.68 9.55 19.73
C ILE A 120 8.08 8.91 18.48
N ASP A 121 7.76 9.73 17.48
CA ASP A 121 7.19 9.27 16.22
C ASP A 121 8.25 9.22 15.11
N PHE A 122 8.57 8.00 14.66
CA PHE A 122 9.52 7.76 13.57
C PHE A 122 8.90 7.97 12.17
N SER A 123 7.62 8.29 12.07
CA SER A 123 6.86 8.36 10.82
C SER A 123 5.75 9.42 10.87
N MET A 124 6.07 10.59 11.44
CA MET A 124 5.09 11.63 11.76
C MET A 124 4.23 12.06 10.59
N LYS A 125 4.77 12.15 9.37
CA LYS A 125 4.05 12.59 8.17
C LYS A 125 3.11 13.77 8.54
N GLN A 126 1.80 13.65 8.32
CA GLN A 126 0.82 14.70 8.64
C GLN A 126 0.25 14.68 10.06
N GLY A 127 0.79 13.85 10.94
CA GLY A 127 0.44 13.82 12.37
C GLY A 127 -0.98 13.35 12.68
N MET A 128 -1.66 12.69 11.73
CA MET A 128 -3.09 12.32 11.83
C MET A 128 -3.44 11.43 13.04
N GLN A 129 -2.47 10.75 13.64
CA GLN A 129 -2.65 9.93 14.83
C GLN A 129 -2.87 10.75 16.11
N TRP A 130 -2.14 11.86 16.23
CA TRP A 130 -1.88 12.51 17.52
C TRP A 130 -3.03 13.37 18.07
N PRO A 131 -3.87 14.04 17.26
CA PRO A 131 -5.00 14.80 17.78
C PRO A 131 -5.95 13.97 18.65
N ALA A 132 -6.24 12.73 18.25
CA ALA A 132 -7.09 11.82 19.02
C ALA A 132 -6.44 11.40 20.36
N LEU A 133 -5.13 11.15 20.37
CA LEU A 133 -4.39 10.84 21.59
C LEU A 133 -4.37 12.05 22.55
N MET A 134 -4.06 13.24 22.04
CA MET A 134 -4.04 14.48 22.84
C MET A 134 -5.41 14.75 23.47
N GLN A 135 -6.50 14.55 22.74
CA GLN A 135 -7.85 14.67 23.26
C GLN A 135 -8.12 13.66 24.39
N ALA A 136 -7.76 12.38 24.19
CA ALA A 136 -7.95 11.36 25.21
C ALA A 136 -7.11 11.62 26.47
N LEU A 137 -5.86 12.08 26.31
CA LEU A 137 -4.99 12.45 27.44
C LEU A 137 -5.52 13.67 28.20
N ALA A 138 -6.18 14.62 27.51
CA ALA A 138 -6.78 15.78 28.15
C ALA A 138 -8.01 15.45 29.01
N LEU A 139 -8.76 14.42 28.63
CA LEU A 139 -10.01 14.00 29.28
C LEU A 139 -9.82 12.97 30.40
N ARG A 140 -8.59 12.51 30.65
CA ARG A 140 -8.34 11.46 31.63
C ARG A 140 -8.66 11.91 33.07
N PRO A 141 -9.01 10.98 33.98
CA PRO A 141 -9.10 11.26 35.41
C PRO A 141 -7.77 11.81 35.96
N GLY A 142 -7.85 12.87 36.76
CA GLY A 142 -6.67 13.58 37.29
C GLY A 142 -6.10 14.67 36.37
N GLY A 143 -6.75 14.93 35.23
CA GLY A 143 -6.43 16.04 34.33
C GLY A 143 -5.25 15.76 33.39
N PRO A 144 -4.97 16.64 32.42
CA PRO A 144 -3.98 16.42 31.37
C PRO A 144 -2.55 16.20 31.92
N PRO A 145 -1.75 15.28 31.34
CA PRO A 145 -0.32 15.22 31.61
C PRO A 145 0.42 16.37 30.92
N SER A 146 1.66 16.61 31.35
CA SER A 146 2.64 17.23 30.46
C SER A 146 2.91 16.28 29.30
N PHE A 147 2.61 16.72 28.08
CA PHE A 147 2.77 15.93 26.86
C PHE A 147 3.89 16.51 26.00
N ARG A 148 4.74 15.61 25.47
CA ARG A 148 5.74 15.90 24.45
C ARG A 148 5.61 14.85 23.35
N LEU A 149 5.59 15.32 22.10
CA LEU A 149 5.73 14.51 20.90
C LEU A 149 7.11 14.77 20.27
#